data_AF-A0A975N5R8-F1
#
_entry.id   AF-A0A975N5R8-F1
#
_cell.length_a   1.000
_cell.length_b   1.000
_cell.length_c   1.000
_cell.angle_alpha   90.00
_cell.angle_beta   90.00
_cell.angle_gamma   90.00
#
_symmetry.space_group_name_H-M   'P 1'
#
loop_
_entity.id
_entity.type
_entity.pdbx_description
1 polymer ?
#
loop_
_entity_poly.entity_id
_entity_poly.type
_entity_poly.pdbx_seq_one_letter_code
_entity_poly.pdbx_strand_id
1 'polypeptide(L)'
;MAVISHGARQGKWDSHHVTNREGRVIPFAACITSLAAGLLIVTLGGAPHEMTALAGAGILCLIASIAITFGLHFKISMHAQVAALAVVVLAIVYGPVLLLLGVLVVWVCWSRVELRDHTTAQVVLGALLGVLLGGFGYETILRPLS
;
A
#
# COMPACT_ATOMS: atom_id res chain seq x y z
N MET A 1 4.67 -6.79 -10.73
CA MET A 1 5.76 -7.78 -10.90
C MET A 1 6.34 -7.82 -12.30
N ALA A 2 5.53 -7.80 -13.37
CA ALA A 2 6.02 -7.85 -14.75
C ALA A 2 7.12 -6.81 -15.09
N VAL A 3 6.93 -5.54 -14.71
CA VAL A 3 7.92 -4.45 -14.95
C VAL A 3 9.25 -4.73 -14.23
N ILE A 4 9.20 -5.17 -12.98
CA ILE A 4 10.39 -5.48 -12.16
C ILE A 4 11.10 -6.71 -12.72
N SER A 5 10.36 -7.76 -13.10
CA SER A 5 10.94 -8.97 -13.71
C SER A 5 11.52 -8.72 -15.10
N HIS A 6 10.92 -7.81 -15.89
CA HIS A 6 11.39 -7.48 -17.23
C HIS A 6 12.65 -6.60 -17.16
N GLY A 7 12.69 -5.62 -16.24
CA GLY A 7 13.89 -4.82 -15.97
C GLY A 7 15.07 -5.62 -15.44
N ALA A 8 14.81 -6.59 -14.55
CA ALA A 8 15.83 -7.52 -14.06
C ALA A 8 16.33 -8.47 -15.17
N ARG A 9 15.43 -8.98 -16.03
CA ARG A 9 15.79 -9.84 -17.17
C ARG A 9 16.59 -9.12 -18.26
N GLN A 10 16.44 -7.81 -18.41
CA GLN A 10 17.23 -7.00 -19.35
C GLN A 10 18.62 -6.60 -18.82
N GLY A 11 19.02 -7.08 -17.63
CA GLY A 11 20.33 -6.77 -17.04
C GLY A 11 20.49 -5.29 -16.62
N LYS A 12 19.41 -4.50 -16.65
CA LYS A 12 19.47 -3.10 -16.22
C LYS A 12 19.66 -2.96 -14.72
N TRP A 13 19.24 -3.95 -13.94
CA TRP A 13 19.22 -3.91 -12.47
C TRP A 13 19.99 -5.10 -11.92
N ASP A 14 20.92 -4.84 -11.00
CA ASP A 14 21.73 -5.88 -10.37
C ASP A 14 20.85 -6.78 -9.49
N SER A 15 20.83 -8.07 -9.85
CA SER A 15 20.45 -9.24 -9.04
C SER A 15 19.52 -9.00 -7.83
N HIS A 16 18.21 -9.23 -8.01
CA HIS A 16 17.18 -9.48 -6.97
C HIS A 16 17.00 -8.42 -5.84
N HIS A 17 17.92 -7.47 -5.67
CA HIS A 17 17.93 -6.40 -4.69
C HIS A 17 18.07 -5.09 -5.44
N VAL A 18 16.93 -4.49 -5.79
CA VAL A 18 16.87 -3.11 -6.27
C VAL A 18 17.19 -2.17 -5.10
N THR A 19 18.48 -2.09 -4.77
CA THR A 19 19.01 -1.24 -3.69
C THR A 19 19.08 0.23 -4.13
N ASN A 20 19.06 0.49 -5.45
CA ASN A 20 19.22 1.84 -6.00
C ASN A 20 17.90 2.65 -5.99
N ARG A 21 17.94 3.89 -5.50
CA ARG A 21 16.75 4.77 -5.36
C ARG A 21 16.08 5.06 -6.71
N GLU A 22 16.86 5.19 -7.77
CA GLU A 22 16.38 5.36 -9.15
C GLU A 22 15.56 4.15 -9.62
N GLY A 23 15.94 2.94 -9.21
CA GLY A 23 15.19 1.71 -9.50
C GLY A 23 13.83 1.63 -8.80
N ARG A 24 13.56 2.46 -7.78
CA ARG A 24 12.26 2.53 -7.08
C ARG A 24 11.29 3.48 -7.75
N VAL A 25 11.78 4.47 -8.48
CA VAL A 25 10.95 5.47 -9.18
C VAL A 25 10.05 4.78 -10.20
N ILE A 26 10.57 3.80 -10.94
CA ILE A 26 9.82 3.05 -11.96
C ILE A 26 8.66 2.24 -11.34
N PRO A 27 8.88 1.40 -10.30
CA PRO A 27 7.80 0.75 -9.56
C PRO A 27 6.76 1.72 -9.01
N PHE A 28 7.19 2.84 -8.41
CA PHE A 28 6.25 3.83 -7.86
C PHE A 28 5.42 4.50 -8.96
N ALA A 29 6.04 4.89 -10.08
CA ALA A 29 5.33 5.44 -11.23
C ALA A 29 4.30 4.44 -11.77
N ALA A 30 4.69 3.17 -11.94
CA ALA A 30 3.77 2.13 -12.37
C ALA A 30 2.59 1.93 -11.39
N CYS A 31 2.85 1.95 -10.08
CA CYS A 31 1.81 1.89 -9.05
C CYS A 31 0.87 3.09 -9.10
N ILE A 32 1.41 4.31 -9.24
CA ILE A 32 0.61 5.54 -9.36
C ILE A 32 -0.28 5.46 -10.60
N THR A 33 0.28 5.13 -11.76
CA THR A 33 -0.49 5.02 -13.01
C THR A 33 -1.57 3.96 -12.90
N SER A 34 -1.25 2.80 -12.32
CA SER A 34 -2.22 1.72 -12.12
C SER A 34 -3.36 2.13 -11.18
N LEU A 35 -3.05 2.79 -10.05
CA LEU A 35 -4.05 3.23 -9.09
C LEU A 35 -4.91 4.38 -9.64
N ALA A 36 -4.30 5.33 -10.37
CA ALA A 36 -5.02 6.41 -11.02
C ALA A 36 -5.98 5.88 -12.10
N ALA A 37 -5.52 4.92 -12.91
CA ALA A 37 -6.37 4.25 -13.90
C ALA A 37 -7.51 3.46 -13.22
N GLY A 38 -7.19 2.71 -12.16
CA GLY A 38 -8.18 1.99 -11.36
C GLY A 38 -9.25 2.93 -10.78
N LEU A 39 -8.83 4.06 -10.19
CA LEU A 39 -9.72 5.09 -9.67
C LEU A 39 -10.62 5.66 -10.78
N LEU A 40 -10.06 5.99 -11.94
CA LEU A 40 -10.82 6.50 -13.08
C LEU A 40 -11.87 5.49 -13.57
N ILE A 41 -11.51 4.21 -13.62
CA ILE A 41 -12.42 3.13 -14.03
C ILE A 41 -13.58 3.00 -13.05
N VAL A 42 -13.31 2.98 -11.74
CA VAL A 42 -14.39 2.82 -10.74
C VAL A 42 -15.29 4.06 -10.65
N THR A 43 -14.74 5.27 -10.82
CA THR A 43 -15.54 6.50 -10.77
C THR A 43 -16.40 6.67 -12.02
N LEU A 44 -15.84 6.43 -13.22
CA LEU A 44 -16.60 6.53 -14.47
C LEU A 44 -17.54 5.35 -14.69
N GLY A 45 -17.22 4.18 -14.14
CA GLY A 45 -18.02 2.97 -14.26
C GLY A 45 -19.23 2.92 -13.34
N GLY A 46 -19.46 3.94 -12.51
CA GLY A 46 -20.58 3.97 -11.55
C GLY A 46 -20.44 2.91 -10.45
N ALA A 47 -19.22 2.60 -10.02
CA ALA A 47 -18.98 1.65 -8.96
C ALA A 47 -19.55 2.14 -7.61
N PRO A 48 -19.85 1.23 -6.67
CA PRO A 48 -20.26 1.60 -5.32
C PRO A 48 -19.25 2.54 -4.66
N HIS A 49 -19.73 3.46 -3.83
CA HIS A 49 -18.90 4.49 -3.19
C HIS A 49 -17.79 3.90 -2.33
N GLU A 50 -17.99 2.69 -1.81
CA GLU A 50 -17.02 1.89 -1.08
C GLU A 50 -15.79 1.57 -1.94
N MET A 51 -15.98 1.26 -3.23
CA MET A 51 -14.86 0.99 -4.15
C MET A 51 -14.05 2.25 -4.43
N THR A 52 -14.73 3.38 -4.60
CA THR A 52 -14.10 4.69 -4.79
C THR A 52 -13.33 5.13 -3.54
N ALA A 53 -13.92 4.98 -2.36
CA ALA A 53 -13.26 5.27 -1.08
C ALA A 53 -12.04 4.38 -0.84
N LEU A 54 -12.12 3.08 -1.19
CA LEU A 54 -11.00 2.16 -1.10
C LEU A 54 -9.84 2.58 -2.01
N ALA A 55 -10.14 2.92 -3.27
CA ALA A 55 -9.14 3.39 -4.21
C ALA A 55 -8.48 4.71 -3.74
N GLY A 56 -9.29 5.66 -3.24
CA GLY A 56 -8.80 6.92 -2.69
C GLY A 56 -7.90 6.75 -1.47
N ALA A 57 -8.29 5.90 -0.52
CA ALA A 57 -7.48 5.56 0.66
C ALA A 57 -6.17 4.87 0.28
N GLY A 58 -6.19 4.00 -0.73
CA GLY A 58 -4.98 3.38 -1.29
C GLY A 58 -4.02 4.40 -1.90
N ILE A 59 -4.53 5.39 -2.64
CA ILE A 59 -3.72 6.50 -3.19
C ILE A 59 -3.13 7.34 -2.06
N LEU A 60 -3.92 7.68 -1.04
CA LEU A 60 -3.43 8.43 0.13
C LEU A 60 -2.28 7.69 0.83
N CYS A 61 -2.42 6.38 1.02
CA CYS A 61 -1.36 5.54 1.58
C CYS A 61 -0.09 5.53 0.72
N LEU A 62 -0.24 5.45 -0.61
CA LEU A 62 0.88 5.48 -1.54
C LEU A 62 1.62 6.83 -1.51
N ILE A 63 0.89 7.94 -1.52
CA ILE A 63 1.47 9.29 -1.43
C ILE A 63 2.27 9.43 -0.14
N ALA A 64 1.71 9.00 1.00
CA ALA A 64 2.41 9.04 2.29
C ALA A 64 3.68 8.16 2.28
N SER A 65 3.60 6.96 1.71
CA SER A 65 4.75 6.06 1.56
C SER A 65 5.88 6.69 0.73
N ILE A 66 5.53 7.35 -0.38
CA ILE A 66 6.49 8.06 -1.24
C ILE A 66 7.09 9.25 -0.47
N ALA A 67 6.26 10.10 0.13
CA ALA A 67 6.71 11.27 0.88
C ALA A 67 7.70 10.90 1.99
N ILE A 68 7.42 9.84 2.76
CA ILE A 68 8.29 9.39 3.85
C ILE A 68 9.56 8.71 3.30
N THR A 69 9.43 7.85 2.28
CA THR A 69 10.58 7.14 1.70
C THR A 69 11.59 8.09 1.08
N PHE A 70 11.13 9.10 0.34
CA PHE A 70 12.02 10.04 -0.35
C PHE A 70 12.38 11.25 0.52
N GLY A 71 11.43 11.80 1.28
CA GLY A 71 11.65 12.99 2.10
C GLY A 71 12.39 12.73 3.41
N LEU A 72 12.03 11.66 4.14
CA LEU A 72 12.66 11.32 5.42
C LEU A 72 13.73 10.22 5.28
N HIS A 73 13.98 9.75 4.05
CA HIS A 73 14.90 8.65 3.77
C HIS A 73 14.60 7.37 4.57
N PHE A 74 13.34 7.18 4.97
CA PHE A 74 12.89 6.07 5.79
C PHE A 74 12.02 5.11 4.98
N LYS A 75 12.50 3.89 4.74
CA LYS A 75 11.84 2.89 3.86
C LYS A 75 10.68 2.19 4.57
N ILE A 76 9.48 2.77 4.48
CA ILE A 76 8.27 2.15 5.02
C ILE A 76 7.91 0.86 4.27
N SER A 77 7.38 -0.13 4.99
CA SER A 77 6.85 -1.35 4.39
C SER A 77 5.45 -1.13 3.82
N MET A 78 5.36 -0.95 2.49
CA MET A 78 4.07 -0.89 1.80
C MET A 78 3.24 -2.17 1.95
N HIS A 79 3.88 -3.33 2.11
CA HIS A 79 3.17 -4.60 2.34
C HIS A 79 2.42 -4.57 3.67
N ALA A 80 3.07 -4.09 4.74
CA ALA A 80 2.42 -3.95 6.04
C ALA A 80 1.31 -2.89 6.00
N GLN A 81 1.55 -1.77 5.31
CA GLN A 81 0.57 -0.69 5.15
C GLN A 81 -0.70 -1.15 4.42
N VAL A 82 -0.56 -1.79 3.26
CA VAL A 82 -1.71 -2.25 2.46
C VAL A 82 -2.44 -3.40 3.14
N ALA A 83 -1.72 -4.32 3.81
CA ALA A 83 -2.36 -5.38 4.58
C ALA A 83 -3.21 -4.84 5.73
N ALA A 84 -2.69 -3.86 6.48
CA ALA A 84 -3.43 -3.22 7.56
C ALA A 84 -4.65 -2.43 7.04
N LEU A 85 -4.48 -1.67 5.95
CA LEU A 85 -5.59 -0.98 5.28
C LEU A 85 -6.71 -1.97 4.91
N ALA A 86 -6.36 -3.09 4.28
CA ALA A 86 -7.34 -4.08 3.85
C ALA A 86 -8.14 -4.67 5.02
N VAL A 87 -7.46 -5.03 6.12
CA VAL A 87 -8.12 -5.56 7.33
C VAL A 87 -9.06 -4.53 7.94
N VAL A 88 -8.64 -3.27 8.05
CA VAL A 88 -9.48 -2.21 8.64
C VAL A 88 -10.70 -1.91 7.77
N VAL A 89 -10.53 -1.77 6.46
CA VAL A 89 -11.67 -1.55 5.54
C VAL A 89 -12.64 -2.72 5.58
N LEU A 90 -12.14 -3.96 5.59
CA LEU A 90 -13.00 -5.14 5.75
C LEU A 90 -13.80 -5.09 7.06
N ALA A 91 -13.16 -4.69 8.17
CA ALA A 91 -13.84 -4.56 9.44
C ALA A 91 -14.89 -3.44 9.46
N ILE A 92 -14.65 -2.34 8.75
CA ILE A 92 -15.63 -1.26 8.58
C ILE A 92 -16.84 -1.73 7.77
N VAL A 93 -16.61 -2.42 6.65
CA VAL A 93 -17.67 -2.80 5.69
C VAL A 93 -18.48 -4.01 6.17
N TYR A 94 -17.82 -5.03 6.72
CA TYR A 94 -18.43 -6.32 7.04
C TYR A 94 -18.50 -6.61 8.54
N GLY A 95 -17.99 -5.70 9.37
CA GLY A 95 -18.08 -5.77 10.82
C GLY A 95 -16.78 -6.13 11.54
N PRO A 96 -16.69 -5.79 12.84
CA PRO A 96 -15.44 -5.76 13.60
C PRO A 96 -14.77 -7.12 13.82
N VAL A 97 -15.51 -8.23 13.64
CA VAL A 97 -14.95 -9.59 13.76
C VAL A 97 -13.78 -9.81 12.80
N LEU A 98 -13.77 -9.13 11.64
CA LEU A 98 -12.68 -9.24 10.68
C LEU A 98 -11.36 -8.61 11.16
N LEU A 99 -11.32 -7.88 12.28
CA LEU A 99 -10.08 -7.46 12.93
C LEU A 99 -9.21 -8.65 13.37
N LEU A 100 -9.78 -9.85 13.51
CA LEU A 100 -9.03 -11.09 13.74
C LEU A 100 -8.05 -11.39 12.59
N LEU A 101 -8.32 -10.90 11.37
CA LEU A 101 -7.38 -10.97 10.24
C LEU A 101 -6.12 -10.12 10.48
N GLY A 102 -6.07 -9.30 11.53
CA GLY A 102 -4.87 -8.62 12.00
C GLY A 102 -3.71 -9.57 12.27
N VAL A 103 -3.98 -10.85 12.57
CA VAL A 103 -2.93 -11.89 12.62
C VAL A 103 -2.19 -11.98 11.30
N LEU A 104 -2.87 -11.92 10.15
CA LEU A 104 -2.23 -11.95 8.84
C LEU A 104 -1.30 -10.74 8.62
N VAL A 105 -1.66 -9.56 9.16
CA VAL A 105 -0.79 -8.38 9.14
C VAL A 105 0.49 -8.64 9.93
N VAL A 106 0.39 -9.29 11.10
CA VAL A 106 1.57 -9.69 11.89
C VAL A 106 2.45 -10.66 11.11
N TRP A 107 1.88 -11.64 10.41
CA TRP A 107 2.63 -12.57 9.56
C TRP A 107 3.34 -11.85 8.40
N VAL A 108 2.66 -10.89 7.76
CA VAL A 108 3.29 -10.03 6.74
C VAL A 108 4.46 -9.26 7.35
N CYS A 109 4.26 -8.60 8.49
CA CYS A 109 5.32 -7.85 9.18
C CYS A 109 6.51 -8.74 9.54
N TRP A 110 6.28 -9.92 10.09
CA TRP A 110 7.34 -10.88 10.42
C TRP A 110 8.11 -11.31 9.16
N SER A 111 7.41 -11.70 8.10
CA SER A 111 8.06 -12.08 6.83
C SER A 111 8.99 -10.99 6.30
N ARG A 112 8.56 -9.71 6.34
CA ARG A 112 9.39 -8.59 5.85
C ARG A 112 10.63 -8.34 6.71
N VAL A 113 10.57 -8.65 8.01
CA VAL A 113 11.72 -8.52 8.93
C VAL A 113 12.64 -9.74 8.81
N GLU A 114 12.09 -10.95 8.75
CA GLU A 114 12.83 -12.20 8.63
C GLU A 114 13.63 -12.26 7.31
N LEU A 115 13.01 -11.82 6.20
CA LEU A 115 13.68 -11.68 4.92
C LEU A 115 14.69 -10.52 4.87
N ARG A 116 14.86 -9.78 5.98
CA ARG A 116 15.76 -8.63 6.12
C ARG A 116 15.49 -7.48 5.14
N ASP A 117 14.28 -7.46 4.58
CA ASP A 117 13.84 -6.42 3.65
C ASP A 117 13.49 -5.10 4.37
N HIS A 118 13.10 -5.20 5.65
CA HIS A 118 12.71 -4.08 6.50
C HIS A 118 13.09 -4.31 7.98
N THR A 119 13.19 -3.22 8.75
CA THR A 119 13.31 -3.29 10.21
C THR A 119 11.93 -3.37 10.88
N THR A 120 11.88 -3.78 12.15
CA THR A 120 10.65 -3.78 12.95
C THR A 120 9.98 -2.41 12.96
N ALA A 121 10.75 -1.32 13.11
CA ALA A 121 10.20 0.04 13.07
C ALA A 121 9.55 0.38 11.72
N GLN A 122 10.13 -0.08 10.60
CA GLN A 122 9.59 0.18 9.26
C GLN A 122 8.29 -0.56 8.98
N VAL A 123 8.13 -1.78 9.49
CA VAL A 123 6.88 -2.55 9.33
C VAL A 123 5.79 -2.05 10.28
N VAL A 124 6.15 -1.70 11.53
CA VAL A 124 5.22 -1.13 12.51
C VAL A 124 4.69 0.21 12.01
N LEU A 125 5.56 1.12 11.56
CA LEU A 125 5.12 2.40 11.03
C LEU A 125 4.26 2.23 9.77
N GLY A 126 4.61 1.28 8.89
CA GLY A 126 3.79 0.93 7.73
C GLY A 126 2.38 0.49 8.13
N ALA A 127 2.26 -0.48 9.05
CA ALA A 127 0.97 -0.95 9.54
C ALA A 127 0.14 0.18 10.18
N LEU A 128 0.76 1.02 11.02
CA LEU A 128 0.10 2.17 11.64
C LEU A 128 -0.44 3.15 10.60
N LEU A 129 0.33 3.48 9.56
CA LEU A 129 -0.15 4.31 8.47
C LEU A 129 -1.27 3.64 7.68
N GLY A 130 -1.27 2.32 7.56
CA GLY A 130 -2.36 1.57 6.93
C GLY A 130 -3.66 1.67 7.71
N VAL A 131 -3.60 1.59 9.05
CA VAL A 131 -4.76 1.79 9.91
C VAL A 131 -5.24 3.25 9.85
N LEU A 132 -4.33 4.20 10.00
CA LEU A 132 -4.67 5.62 10.08
C LEU A 132 -5.07 6.17 8.71
N LEU A 133 -4.17 6.17 7.73
CA LEU A 133 -4.45 6.75 6.42
C LEU A 133 -5.35 5.86 5.58
N GLY A 134 -5.24 4.54 5.72
CA GLY A 134 -6.11 3.61 5.02
C GLY A 134 -7.51 3.56 5.62
N GLY A 135 -7.61 3.21 6.91
CA GLY A 135 -8.88 3.06 7.60
C GLY A 135 -9.62 4.37 7.84
N PHE A 136 -9.00 5.34 8.51
CA PHE A 136 -9.65 6.64 8.74
C PHE A 136 -9.79 7.42 7.42
N GLY A 137 -8.81 7.34 6.52
CA GLY A 137 -8.93 7.91 5.18
C GLY A 137 -10.13 7.36 4.41
N TYR A 138 -10.31 6.03 4.42
CA TYR A 138 -11.48 5.38 3.81
C TYR A 138 -12.80 5.92 4.37
N GLU A 139 -12.95 5.95 5.70
CA GLU A 139 -14.13 6.51 6.38
C GLU A 139 -14.39 7.97 5.96
N THR A 140 -13.36 8.81 5.97
CA THR A 140 -13.51 10.23 5.61
C THR A 140 -13.90 10.44 4.15
N ILE A 141 -13.45 9.57 3.24
CA ILE A 141 -13.78 9.65 1.81
C ILE A 141 -15.18 9.07 1.55
N LEU A 142 -15.58 8.03 2.29
CA LEU A 142 -16.87 7.36 2.11
C LEU A 142 -18.06 8.22 2.58
N ARG A 143 -17.94 8.86 3.75
CA ARG A 143 -19.01 9.67 4.36
C ARG A 143 -19.68 10.72 3.47
N PRO A 144 -18.95 11.51 2.66
CA PRO A 144 -19.59 12.48 1.76
C PRO A 144 -20.21 11.84 0.51
N LEU A 145 -19.91 10.57 0.23
CA LEU A 145 -20.44 9.86 -0.92
C LEU A 145 -21.74 9.11 -0.56
N SER A 146 -21.86 8.56 0.65
CA SER A 146 -23.05 7.85 1.15
C SER A 146 -24.25 8.78 1.39
#